data_AF-A0A351ST28-F1
#
_entry.id   AF-A0A351ST28-F1
#
_cell.length_a   1.000
_cell.length_b   1.000
_cell.length_c   1.000
_cell.angle_alpha   90.00
_cell.angle_beta   90.00
_cell.angle_gamma   90.00
#
_symmetry.space_group_name_H-M   'P 1'
#
loop_
_entity.id
_entity.type
_entity.pdbx_description
1 polymer ?
#
loop_
_entity_poly.entity_id
_entity_poly.type
_entity_poly.pdbx_seq_one_letter_code
_entity_poly.pdbx_strand_id
1 'polypeptide(L)'
;MIKFVDVSNLKLKTNYHDKYGKEVVKKAVGSYFSSSGPSSFVTYKAERARIDGTVSSFIAVEIEAKAYAKQVRGAVLDLICHSYPKKLLVLLPVEGQANKIAEQSRSILEKFVDPSGFRVVVLKGTGDKPDLEGDALRVRDALRELGWERFPGPRDQNDGR
;
A
#
# COMPACT_ATOMS: atom_id res chain seq x y z
N MET A 1 -14.79 36.24 2.21
CA MET A 1 -14.15 35.85 3.49
C MET A 1 -13.36 34.57 3.25
N ILE A 2 -12.05 34.66 3.08
CA ILE A 2 -11.18 33.50 2.85
C ILE A 2 -10.92 32.86 4.22
N LYS A 3 -11.42 31.64 4.46
CA LYS A 3 -11.06 30.88 5.66
C LYS A 3 -9.65 30.34 5.46
N PHE A 4 -8.70 30.88 6.22
CA PHE A 4 -7.37 30.28 6.35
C PHE A 4 -7.53 28.94 7.05
N VAL A 5 -7.30 27.85 6.31
CA VAL A 5 -7.27 26.51 6.88
C VAL A 5 -5.92 26.33 7.55
N ASP A 6 -5.93 26.04 8.84
CA ASP A 6 -4.71 25.70 9.57
C ASP A 6 -4.11 24.40 9.03
N VAL A 7 -3.05 24.56 8.23
CA VAL A 7 -2.31 23.48 7.56
C VAL A 7 -1.56 22.57 8.53
N SER A 8 -1.34 22.99 9.78
CA SER A 8 -0.65 22.17 10.78
C SER A 8 -1.53 20.99 11.23
N ASN A 9 -2.82 21.23 11.44
CA ASN A 9 -3.82 20.21 11.76
C ASN A 9 -4.08 19.24 10.58
N LEU A 10 -3.98 19.71 9.34
CA LEU A 10 -4.04 18.87 8.14
C LEU A 10 -2.87 17.89 8.04
N LYS A 11 -1.64 18.34 8.38
CA LYS A 11 -0.43 17.51 8.36
C LYS A 11 -0.46 16.40 9.41
N LEU A 12 -0.93 16.69 10.63
CA LEU A 12 -1.05 15.73 11.72
C LEU A 12 -2.00 14.57 11.37
N LYS A 13 -3.18 14.87 10.80
CA LYS A 13 -4.14 13.83 10.40
C LYS A 13 -3.61 12.94 9.27
N THR A 14 -2.95 13.51 8.26
CA THR A 14 -2.33 12.70 7.18
C THR A 14 -1.31 11.70 7.68
N ASN A 15 -0.49 12.11 8.66
CA ASN A 15 0.57 11.27 9.18
C ASN A 15 0.02 10.06 9.95
N TYR A 16 -1.14 10.22 10.62
CA TYR A 16 -1.77 9.13 11.35
C TYR A 16 -2.32 8.06 10.40
N HIS A 17 -3.03 8.46 9.35
CA HIS A 17 -3.61 7.52 8.39
C HIS A 17 -2.53 6.80 7.57
N ASP A 18 -1.48 7.50 7.15
CA ASP A 18 -0.32 6.90 6.50
C ASP A 18 0.34 5.85 7.41
N LYS A 19 0.58 6.23 8.67
CA LYS A 19 1.12 5.31 9.68
C LYS A 19 0.24 4.08 9.86
N TYR A 20 -1.09 4.23 9.93
CA TYR A 20 -2.00 3.10 10.04
C TYR A 20 -1.85 2.11 8.88
N GLY A 21 -1.86 2.59 7.64
CA GLY A 21 -1.71 1.70 6.49
C GLY A 21 -0.35 0.98 6.48
N LYS A 22 0.73 1.67 6.85
CA LYS A 22 2.06 1.06 6.99
C LYS A 22 2.10 -0.01 8.09
N GLU A 23 1.44 0.24 9.22
CA GLU A 23 1.32 -0.76 10.30
C GLU A 23 0.49 -1.98 9.87
N VAL A 24 -0.58 -1.79 9.09
CA VAL A 24 -1.36 -2.91 8.50
C VAL A 24 -0.49 -3.78 7.61
N VAL A 25 0.27 -3.18 6.68
CA VAL A 25 1.14 -3.93 5.78
C VAL A 25 2.24 -4.64 6.57
N LYS A 26 2.87 -3.95 7.53
CA LYS A 26 3.89 -4.54 8.41
C LYS A 26 3.33 -5.67 9.26
N LYS A 27 2.10 -5.59 9.75
CA LYS A 27 1.43 -6.68 10.47
C LYS A 27 1.16 -7.87 9.55
N ALA A 28 0.81 -7.63 8.29
CA ALA A 28 0.54 -8.69 7.32
C ALA A 28 1.79 -9.53 6.97
N VAL A 29 2.96 -8.89 6.87
CA VAL A 29 4.18 -9.55 6.36
C VAL A 29 5.40 -9.52 7.28
N GLY A 30 5.36 -8.79 8.39
CA GLY A 30 6.50 -8.65 9.30
C GLY A 30 7.71 -7.97 8.64
N SER A 31 8.88 -8.58 8.78
CA SER A 31 10.16 -8.06 8.29
C SER A 31 10.30 -8.02 6.76
N TYR A 32 9.36 -8.62 6.02
CA TYR A 32 9.37 -8.58 4.56
C TYR A 32 8.91 -7.25 3.98
N PHE A 33 8.30 -6.37 4.77
CA PHE A 33 7.95 -5.02 4.35
C PHE A 33 9.12 -4.07 4.57
N SER A 34 9.58 -3.43 3.50
CA SER A 34 10.55 -2.34 3.57
C SER A 34 9.94 -1.05 3.05
N SER A 35 9.76 -0.06 3.92
CA SER A 35 9.36 1.30 3.56
C SER A 35 10.56 2.23 3.33
N SER A 36 11.77 1.68 3.34
CA SER A 36 13.02 2.44 3.24
C SER A 36 14.03 1.78 2.33
N GLY A 37 14.94 2.61 1.82
CA GLY A 37 16.03 2.16 0.97
C GLY A 37 15.74 2.28 -0.54
N PRO A 38 16.66 1.77 -1.38
CA PRO A 38 16.65 2.00 -2.81
C PRO A 38 15.44 1.39 -3.53
N SER A 39 14.90 0.29 -3.00
CA SER A 39 13.78 -0.43 -3.60
C SER A 39 12.46 0.31 -3.53
N SER A 40 12.34 1.36 -2.71
CA SER A 40 11.10 2.15 -2.60
C SER A 40 11.07 3.32 -3.59
N PHE A 41 11.99 3.38 -4.55
CA PHE A 41 12.07 4.50 -5.49
C PHE A 41 11.69 4.09 -6.91
N VAL A 42 10.87 4.92 -7.53
CA VAL A 42 10.59 4.90 -8.97
C VAL A 42 11.48 5.96 -9.62
N THR A 43 12.19 5.59 -10.68
CA THR A 43 13.07 6.53 -11.40
C THR A 43 12.42 6.93 -12.71
N TYR A 44 12.07 8.20 -12.81
CA TYR A 44 11.73 8.87 -14.06
C TYR A 44 13.00 9.48 -14.67
N LYS A 45 12.96 9.87 -15.96
CA LYS A 45 14.15 10.38 -16.68
C LYS A 45 14.92 11.50 -15.95
N ALA A 46 14.22 12.36 -15.20
CA ALA A 46 14.82 13.50 -14.52
C ALA A 46 14.55 13.54 -13.01
N GLU A 47 13.68 12.69 -12.49
CA GLU A 47 13.18 12.77 -11.12
C GLU A 47 12.98 11.38 -10.51
N ARG A 48 12.96 11.31 -9.18
CA ARG A 48 12.63 10.09 -8.46
C ARG A 48 11.40 10.34 -7.61
N ALA A 49 10.40 9.47 -7.74
CA ALA A 49 9.32 9.38 -6.78
C ALA A 49 9.61 8.25 -5.79
N ARG A 50 8.94 8.31 -4.64
CA ARG A 50 9.06 7.31 -3.59
C ARG A 50 7.69 6.72 -3.32
N ILE A 51 7.59 5.41 -3.50
CA ILE A 51 6.42 4.63 -3.08
C ILE A 51 6.49 4.33 -1.59
N ASP A 52 5.37 3.96 -0.99
CA ASP A 52 5.31 3.68 0.45
C ASP A 52 6.15 2.48 0.90
N GLY A 53 6.40 1.53 0.02
CA GLY A 53 7.38 0.47 0.28
C GLY A 53 7.33 -0.69 -0.69
N THR A 54 8.00 -1.76 -0.30
CA THR A 54 8.04 -3.02 -1.04
C THR A 54 7.82 -4.20 -0.12
N VAL A 55 7.20 -5.27 -0.62
CA VAL A 55 7.17 -6.58 0.04
C VAL A 55 8.11 -7.51 -0.71
N SER A 56 9.11 -8.03 0.01
CA SER A 56 10.22 -8.80 -0.58
C SER A 56 10.89 -8.03 -1.73
N SER A 57 11.48 -8.74 -2.70
CA SER A 57 12.16 -8.16 -3.85
C SER A 57 11.30 -8.08 -5.13
N PHE A 58 9.98 -8.25 -5.02
CA PHE A 58 9.13 -8.38 -6.21
C PHE A 58 7.74 -7.73 -6.15
N ILE A 59 7.31 -7.18 -5.01
CA ILE A 59 6.01 -6.49 -4.87
C ILE A 59 6.23 -5.02 -4.48
N ALA A 60 5.79 -4.10 -5.32
CA ALA A 60 5.71 -2.66 -5.00
C ALA A 60 4.41 -2.33 -4.28
N VAL A 61 4.46 -1.46 -3.27
CA VAL A 61 3.30 -1.10 -2.43
C VAL A 61 3.12 0.41 -2.39
N GLU A 62 1.89 0.86 -2.63
CA GLU A 62 1.42 2.22 -2.32
C GLU A 62 0.24 2.17 -1.36
N ILE A 63 0.16 3.16 -0.47
CA ILE A 63 -0.81 3.25 0.62
C ILE A 63 -1.47 4.64 0.58
N GLU A 64 -2.70 4.69 0.11
CA GLU A 64 -3.40 5.97 -0.05
C GLU A 64 -4.43 6.19 1.06
N ALA A 65 -4.05 7.08 1.98
CA ALA A 65 -4.88 7.55 3.08
C ALA A 65 -5.98 8.52 2.64
N LYS A 66 -5.73 9.26 1.57
CA LYS A 66 -6.65 10.26 1.02
C LYS A 66 -7.19 9.73 -0.29
N ALA A 67 -8.30 9.01 -0.24
CA ALA A 67 -9.02 8.59 -1.44
C ALA A 67 -9.74 9.79 -2.11
N TYR A 68 -8.99 10.84 -2.45
CA TYR A 68 -9.38 11.76 -3.51
C TYR A 68 -8.84 11.21 -4.82
N ALA A 69 -9.70 11.05 -5.83
CA ALA A 69 -9.38 10.40 -7.09
C ALA A 69 -8.13 10.96 -7.82
N LYS A 70 -7.70 12.19 -7.53
CA LYS A 70 -6.49 12.77 -8.14
C LYS A 70 -5.19 12.23 -7.53
N GLN A 71 -5.14 12.00 -6.21
CA GLN A 71 -3.91 11.54 -5.56
C GLN A 71 -3.63 10.07 -5.88
N VAL A 72 -4.69 9.25 -5.89
CA VAL A 72 -4.58 7.82 -6.21
C VAL A 72 -4.07 7.55 -7.63
N ARG A 73 -4.33 8.44 -8.60
CA ARG A 73 -3.76 8.28 -9.95
C ARG A 73 -2.25 8.43 -9.99
N GLY A 74 -1.68 9.27 -9.11
CA GLY A 74 -0.23 9.40 -8.95
C GLY A 74 0.37 8.10 -8.44
N ALA A 75 -0.15 7.58 -7.32
CA ALA A 75 0.26 6.29 -6.77
C ALA A 75 0.14 5.13 -7.77
N VAL A 76 -0.95 5.09 -8.56
CA VAL A 76 -1.11 4.07 -9.63
C VAL A 76 -0.02 4.22 -10.70
N LEU A 77 0.31 5.44 -11.12
CA LEU A 77 1.40 5.68 -12.07
C LEU A 77 2.75 5.23 -11.48
N ASP A 78 3.03 5.58 -10.23
CA ASP A 78 4.26 5.18 -9.54
C ASP A 78 4.37 3.65 -9.46
N LEU A 79 3.27 2.94 -9.14
CA LEU A 79 3.24 1.48 -9.18
C LEU A 79 3.52 0.93 -10.58
N ILE A 80 2.86 1.45 -11.63
CA ILE A 80 3.06 1.00 -13.02
C ILE A 80 4.53 1.17 -13.42
N CYS A 81 5.13 2.32 -13.10
CA CYS A 81 6.51 2.64 -13.46
C CYS A 81 7.56 1.96 -12.58
N HIS A 82 7.17 1.39 -11.44
CA HIS A 82 8.10 0.63 -10.59
C HIS A 82 8.60 -0.64 -11.29
N SER A 83 9.87 -1.00 -11.10
CA SER A 83 10.51 -2.14 -11.78
C SER A 83 10.00 -3.51 -11.30
N TYR A 84 9.49 -3.60 -10.07
CA TYR A 84 9.00 -4.85 -9.50
C TYR A 84 7.74 -5.35 -10.23
N PRO A 85 7.65 -6.65 -10.56
CA PRO A 85 6.60 -7.17 -11.44
C PRO A 85 5.21 -7.18 -10.81
N LYS A 86 5.09 -7.19 -9.47
CA LYS A 86 3.81 -7.24 -8.77
C LYS A 86 3.49 -5.93 -8.07
N LYS A 87 2.22 -5.54 -8.08
CA LYS A 87 1.76 -4.23 -7.56
C LYS A 87 0.67 -4.42 -6.51
N LEU A 88 0.80 -3.74 -5.39
CA LEU A 88 -0.24 -3.69 -4.37
C LEU A 88 -0.59 -2.23 -4.09
N LEU A 89 -1.85 -1.87 -4.32
CA LEU A 89 -2.41 -0.61 -3.89
C LEU A 89 -3.30 -0.85 -2.67
N VAL A 90 -2.98 -0.21 -1.55
CA VAL A 90 -3.78 -0.24 -0.32
C VAL A 90 -4.50 1.09 -0.19
N LEU A 91 -5.82 1.05 -0.07
CA LEU A 91 -6.67 2.22 0.07
C LEU A 91 -7.29 2.22 1.45
N LEU A 92 -7.10 3.31 2.20
CA LEU A 92 -7.87 3.51 3.42
C LEU A 92 -9.30 3.93 3.05
N PRO A 93 -10.30 3.55 3.87
CA PRO A 93 -11.67 3.92 3.60
C PRO A 93 -11.84 5.43 3.83
N VAL A 94 -12.29 6.12 2.79
CA VAL A 94 -12.74 7.52 2.86
C VAL A 94 -14.19 7.58 2.38
N GLU A 95 -15.02 8.23 3.19
CA GLU A 95 -16.46 8.53 3.00
C GLU A 95 -17.06 8.13 1.64
N GLY A 96 -17.52 6.89 1.52
CA GLY A 96 -18.32 6.39 0.38
C GLY A 96 -17.61 6.31 -0.99
N GLN A 97 -16.35 6.72 -1.10
CA GLN A 97 -15.64 6.79 -2.40
C GLN A 97 -14.59 5.71 -2.60
N ALA A 98 -14.10 5.08 -1.53
CA ALA A 98 -13.00 4.12 -1.60
C ALA A 98 -13.24 2.98 -2.60
N ASN A 99 -14.47 2.45 -2.68
CA ASN A 99 -14.81 1.38 -3.62
C ASN A 99 -14.77 1.86 -5.09
N LYS A 100 -15.32 3.05 -5.38
CA LYS A 100 -15.27 3.64 -6.73
C LYS A 100 -13.84 3.92 -7.17
N ILE A 101 -13.01 4.37 -6.24
CA ILE A 101 -11.59 4.62 -6.48
C ILE A 101 -10.84 3.31 -6.67
N ALA A 102 -11.19 2.26 -5.92
CA ALA A 102 -10.62 0.93 -6.12
C ALA A 102 -10.94 0.41 -7.53
N GLU A 103 -12.20 0.50 -7.97
CA GLU A 103 -12.62 0.13 -9.33
C GLU A 103 -11.89 0.93 -10.41
N GLN A 104 -11.79 2.26 -10.24
CA GLN A 104 -11.03 3.11 -11.16
C GLN A 104 -9.55 2.70 -11.20
N SER A 105 -8.95 2.42 -10.04
CA SER A 105 -7.53 2.03 -9.96
C SER A 105 -7.29 0.67 -10.61
N ARG A 106 -8.19 -0.30 -10.42
CA ARG A 106 -8.15 -1.60 -11.12
C ARG A 106 -8.24 -1.39 -12.63
N SER A 107 -9.21 -0.62 -13.10
CA SER A 107 -9.39 -0.35 -14.54
C SER A 107 -8.18 0.35 -15.18
N ILE A 108 -7.45 1.19 -14.43
CA ILE A 108 -6.21 1.78 -14.91
C ILE A 108 -5.10 0.71 -14.93
N LEU A 109 -4.89 -0.01 -13.83
CA LEU A 109 -3.84 -1.02 -13.72
C LEU A 109 -3.97 -2.12 -14.78
N GLU A 110 -5.19 -2.60 -15.07
CA GLU A 110 -5.46 -3.62 -16.10
C GLU A 110 -5.00 -3.22 -17.50
N LYS A 111 -4.84 -1.93 -17.78
CA LYS A 111 -4.34 -1.45 -19.08
C LYS A 111 -2.83 -1.58 -19.23
N PHE A 112 -2.09 -1.73 -18.12
CA PHE A 112 -0.62 -1.66 -18.10
C PHE A 112 0.04 -2.84 -17.37
N VAL A 113 -0.70 -3.57 -16.54
CA VAL A 113 -0.23 -4.67 -15.71
C VAL A 113 -1.16 -5.84 -15.91
N ASP A 114 -0.59 -7.03 -16.08
CA ASP A 114 -1.36 -8.28 -16.14
C ASP A 114 -2.30 -8.41 -14.92
N PRO A 115 -3.56 -8.89 -15.06
CA PRO A 115 -4.48 -9.03 -13.94
C PRO A 115 -3.99 -9.93 -12.79
N SER A 116 -3.07 -10.86 -13.04
CA SER A 116 -2.38 -11.64 -11.98
C SER A 116 -1.24 -10.87 -11.30
N GLY A 117 -0.89 -9.71 -11.85
CA GLY A 117 0.23 -8.85 -11.48
C GLY A 117 -0.12 -7.75 -10.49
N PHE A 118 -1.40 -7.49 -10.19
CA PHE A 118 -1.75 -6.44 -9.24
C PHE A 118 -2.94 -6.78 -8.34
N ARG A 119 -3.00 -6.15 -7.17
CA ARG A 119 -4.18 -6.14 -6.29
C ARG A 119 -4.45 -4.74 -5.75
N VAL A 120 -5.74 -4.44 -5.58
CA VAL A 120 -6.23 -3.21 -4.96
C VAL A 120 -7.09 -3.59 -3.78
N VAL A 121 -6.62 -3.26 -2.57
CA VAL A 121 -7.24 -3.62 -1.29
C VAL A 121 -7.82 -2.37 -0.65
N VAL A 122 -9.11 -2.44 -0.28
CA VAL A 122 -9.75 -1.40 0.53
C VAL A 122 -9.80 -1.89 1.97
N LEU A 123 -9.15 -1.13 2.86
CA LEU A 123 -9.15 -1.36 4.29
C LEU A 123 -10.52 -1.04 4.90
N LYS A 124 -10.82 -1.66 6.04
CA LYS A 124 -12.00 -1.36 6.87
C LYS A 124 -11.69 -0.34 7.95
N GLY A 125 -10.51 -0.45 8.54
CA GLY A 125 -10.05 0.46 9.57
C GLY A 125 -9.46 1.73 9.00
N THR A 126 -9.32 2.70 9.88
CA THR A 126 -8.62 3.96 9.63
C THR A 126 -7.65 4.22 10.77
N GLY A 127 -6.91 5.31 10.68
CA GLY A 127 -6.20 5.87 11.83
C GLY A 127 -7.08 5.99 13.08
N ASP A 128 -8.20 6.69 12.95
CA ASP A 128 -9.05 7.00 14.09
C ASP A 128 -9.84 5.80 14.62
N LYS A 129 -10.17 4.84 13.74
CA LYS A 129 -10.90 3.61 14.07
C LYS A 129 -10.18 2.41 13.45
N PRO A 130 -9.10 1.90 14.09
CA PRO A 130 -8.29 0.83 13.52
C PRO A 130 -9.00 -0.53 13.56
N ASP A 131 -8.78 -1.34 12.53
CA ASP A 131 -9.14 -2.77 12.44
C ASP A 131 -7.89 -3.54 11.98
N LEU A 132 -6.84 -3.45 12.79
CA LEU A 132 -5.49 -3.87 12.38
C LEU A 132 -5.42 -5.35 11.98
N GLU A 133 -6.07 -6.24 12.73
CA GLU A 133 -6.04 -7.69 12.45
C GLU A 133 -6.86 -8.03 11.20
N GLY A 134 -8.06 -7.47 11.06
CA GLY A 134 -8.91 -7.70 9.89
C GLY A 134 -8.31 -7.17 8.60
N ASP A 135 -7.68 -5.99 8.68
CA ASP A 135 -7.01 -5.36 7.55
C ASP A 135 -5.69 -6.05 7.19
N ALA A 136 -4.92 -6.50 8.18
CA ALA A 136 -3.71 -7.28 7.93
C ALA A 136 -4.03 -8.61 7.24
N LEU A 137 -5.14 -9.28 7.60
CA LEU A 137 -5.60 -10.48 6.92
C LEU A 137 -5.93 -10.20 5.44
N ARG A 138 -6.66 -9.11 5.17
CA ARG A 138 -7.01 -8.69 3.79
C ARG A 138 -5.77 -8.43 2.94
N VAL A 139 -4.80 -7.70 3.50
CA VAL A 139 -3.54 -7.41 2.81
C VAL A 139 -2.76 -8.70 2.57
N ARG A 140 -2.71 -9.59 3.56
CA ARG A 140 -2.04 -10.89 3.44
C ARG A 140 -2.64 -11.77 2.35
N ASP A 141 -3.97 -11.84 2.24
CA ASP A 141 -4.63 -12.63 1.22
C ASP A 141 -4.37 -12.06 -0.18
N ALA A 142 -4.44 -10.74 -0.34
CA ALA A 142 -4.05 -10.09 -1.60
C ALA A 142 -2.59 -10.35 -1.99
N LEU A 143 -1.68 -10.35 -1.02
CA LEU A 143 -0.28 -10.68 -1.24
C LEU A 143 -0.09 -12.14 -1.67
N ARG A 144 -0.82 -13.08 -1.07
CA ARG A 144 -0.81 -14.50 -1.48
C ARG A 144 -1.26 -14.67 -2.93
N GLU A 145 -2.32 -13.96 -3.32
CA GLU A 145 -2.79 -13.94 -4.71
C GLU A 145 -1.75 -13.35 -5.70
N LEU A 146 -0.83 -12.51 -5.22
CA LEU A 146 0.31 -12.01 -6.00
C LEU A 146 1.50 -12.97 -6.00
N GLY A 147 1.38 -14.14 -5.37
CA GLY A 147 2.46 -15.13 -5.26
C GLY A 147 3.39 -14.90 -4.06
N TRP A 148 3.01 -14.05 -3.09
CA TRP A 148 3.70 -13.98 -1.81
C TRP A 148 3.27 -15.17 -0.93
N GLU A 149 3.94 -16.29 -1.15
CA GLU A 149 3.93 -17.40 -0.23
C GLU A 149 5.10 -17.18 0.75
N ARG A 150 4.85 -17.34 2.05
CA ARG A 150 5.92 -17.35 3.04
C ARG A 150 7.01 -18.30 2.56
N PHE A 151 8.20 -17.80 2.20
CA PHE A 151 9.40 -18.59 2.47
C PHE A 151 9.34 -18.96 3.96
N PRO A 152 9.61 -20.23 4.32
CA PRO A 152 8.92 -20.93 5.40
C PRO A 152 8.96 -20.15 6.71
N GLY A 153 7.89 -20.32 7.50
CA GLY A 153 7.76 -19.76 8.84
C GLY A 153 8.98 -20.04 9.73
N PRO A 154 9.06 -19.40 10.91
CA PRO A 154 10.21 -19.54 11.81
C PRO A 154 10.59 -21.02 11.93
N ARG A 155 11.85 -21.36 11.65
CA ARG A 155 12.38 -22.67 12.03
C ARG A 155 12.06 -22.82 13.50
N ASP A 156 11.24 -23.80 13.85
CA ASP A 156 11.18 -24.26 15.23
C ASP A 156 12.63 -24.50 15.66
N GLN A 157 13.11 -23.68 16.58
CA GLN A 157 14.40 -23.87 17.23
C GLN A 157 14.27 -25.01 18.25
N ASN A 158 13.86 -26.19 17.77
CA ASN A 158 13.74 -27.41 18.55
C ASN A 158 14.27 -28.60 17.75
N ASP A 159 15.44 -28.42 17.14
CA ASP A 159 16.37 -29.54 16.98
C ASP A 159 17.40 -29.41 18.10
N GLY A 160 16.95 -29.81 19.30
CA GLY A 160 17.84 -30.09 20.42
C GLY A 160 18.83 -31.17 20.00
N ARG A 161 20.11 -30.79 19.99
CA ARG A 161 21.22 -31.71 20.23
C ARG A 161 21.50 -31.73 21.72
#